data_AF-A0A7J8UYD0-F1
#
_entry.id   AF-A0A7J8UYD0-F1
#
_cell.length_a   1.000
_cell.length_b   1.000
_cell.length_c   1.000
_cell.angle_alpha   90.00
_cell.angle_beta   90.00
_cell.angle_gamma   90.00
#
_symmetry.space_group_name_H-M   'P 1'
#
loop_
_entity.id
_entity.type
_entity.pdbx_description
1 polymer ?
#
loop_
_entity_poly.entity_id
_entity_poly.type
_entity_poly.pdbx_seq_one_letter_code
_entity_poly.pdbx_strand_id
1 'polypeptide(L)'
;DDLEREQLAKEISKVWSSVFKRSINTLFLTEMVRGLMLTLKYFFDRKVTINYPFGKGPLSPCFRGEHALRQYPTGEERCIAFVKLYAQRKQSQ
;
A
#
# COMPACT_ATOMS: atom_id res chain seq x y z
N ASP A 1 32.88 47.35 -4.56
CA ASP A 1 33.92 46.77 -5.44
C ASP A 1 34.52 45.48 -4.89
N ASP A 2 35.02 45.42 -3.64
CA ASP A 2 35.52 44.14 -3.08
C ASP A 2 34.41 43.16 -2.68
N LEU A 3 33.28 43.68 -2.17
CA LEU A 3 32.12 42.88 -1.80
C LEU A 3 31.50 42.16 -3.01
N GLU A 4 31.43 42.84 -4.16
CA GLU A 4 30.89 42.26 -5.39
C GLU A 4 31.80 41.16 -5.95
N ARG A 5 33.12 41.30 -5.80
CA ARG A 5 34.10 40.26 -6.16
C ARG A 5 33.95 39.02 -5.28
N GLU A 6 33.72 39.19 -3.98
CA GLU A 6 33.50 38.07 -3.05
C GLU A 6 32.18 37.35 -3.33
N GLN A 7 31.13 38.11 -3.67
CA GLN A 7 29.84 37.55 -4.10
C GLN A 7 29.97 36.78 -5.41
N LEU A 8 30.66 37.33 -6.41
CA LEU A 8 30.96 36.62 -7.67
C LEU A 8 31.73 35.32 -7.42
N ALA A 9 32.73 35.32 -6.53
CA ALA A 9 33.48 34.12 -6.20
C ALA A 9 32.60 33.05 -5.52
N LYS A 10 31.69 33.46 -4.62
CA LYS A 10 30.71 32.57 -3.98
C LYS A 10 29.70 32.01 -4.98
N GLU A 11 29.21 32.83 -5.91
CA GLU A 11 28.28 32.41 -6.96
C GLU A 11 28.94 31.44 -7.95
N ILE A 12 30.17 31.71 -8.40
CA ILE A 12 30.94 30.80 -9.27
C ILE A 12 31.16 29.45 -8.57
N SER A 13 31.54 29.46 -7.30
CA SER A 13 31.73 28.23 -6.50
C SER A 13 30.44 27.41 -6.36
N LYS A 14 29.30 28.10 -6.15
CA LYS A 14 27.97 27.47 -6.03
C LYS A 14 27.48 26.89 -7.35
N VAL A 15 27.72 27.58 -8.46
CA VAL A 15 27.39 27.11 -9.82
C VAL A 15 28.25 25.91 -10.20
N TRP A 16 29.55 25.96 -9.95
CA TRP A 16 30.44 24.83 -10.22
C TRP A 16 30.06 23.59 -9.41
N SER A 17 29.71 23.79 -8.14
CA SER A 17 29.19 22.72 -7.27
C SER A 17 27.86 22.13 -7.75
N SER A 18 26.94 22.94 -8.27
CA SER A 18 25.64 22.46 -8.74
C SER A 18 25.74 21.70 -10.06
N VAL A 19 26.59 22.17 -10.97
CA VAL A 19 26.92 21.48 -12.22
C VAL A 19 27.57 20.14 -11.92
N PHE A 20 28.55 20.10 -11.02
CA PHE A 20 29.23 18.85 -10.63
C PHE A 20 28.25 17.83 -10.01
N LYS A 21 27.36 18.27 -9.11
CA LYS A 21 26.31 17.41 -8.54
C LYS A 21 25.37 16.85 -9.59
N ARG A 22 24.95 17.68 -10.55
CA ARG A 22 24.06 17.25 -11.64
C ARG A 22 24.76 16.26 -12.56
N SER A 23 26.02 16.51 -12.91
CA SER A 23 26.86 15.60 -13.70
C SER A 23 27.06 14.26 -12.99
N ILE A 24 27.29 14.24 -11.68
CA ILE A 24 27.39 12.99 -10.91
C ILE A 24 26.08 12.21 -10.97
N ASN A 25 24.94 12.86 -10.74
CA ASN A 25 23.66 12.17 -10.74
C ASN A 25 23.32 11.56 -12.11
N THR A 26 23.69 12.25 -13.20
CA THR A 26 23.46 11.75 -14.58
C THR A 26 24.46 10.67 -15.00
N LEU A 27 25.74 10.81 -14.63
CA LEU A 27 26.79 9.87 -15.03
C LEU A 27 26.76 8.58 -14.20
N PHE A 28 26.47 8.69 -12.91
CA PHE A 28 26.43 7.55 -11.99
C PHE A 28 25.01 6.98 -11.77
N LEU A 29 24.01 7.48 -12.51
CA LEU A 29 22.60 7.08 -12.41
C LEU A 29 22.16 6.88 -10.95
N THR A 30 22.49 7.83 -10.09
CA THR A 30 22.31 7.69 -8.63
C THR A 30 20.85 7.46 -8.25
N GLU A 31 19.91 7.98 -9.04
CA GLU A 31 18.46 7.76 -8.89
C GLU A 31 18.07 6.28 -9.14
N MET A 32 18.71 5.61 -10.10
CA MET A 32 18.47 4.19 -10.36
C MET A 32 19.03 3.33 -9.22
N VAL A 33 20.22 3.67 -8.72
CA VAL A 33 20.81 2.99 -7.55
C VAL A 33 19.93 3.16 -6.31
N ARG A 34 19.33 4.34 -6.12
CA ARG A 34 18.37 4.60 -5.03
C ARG A 34 17.11 3.73 -5.16
N GLY A 35 16.60 3.54 -6.38
CA GLY A 35 15.48 2.62 -6.66
C GLY A 35 15.84 1.16 -6.39
N LEU A 36 17.02 0.71 -6.81
CA LEU A 36 17.52 -0.65 -6.56
C LEU A 36 17.78 -0.91 -5.08
N MET A 37 18.25 0.08 -4.34
CA MET A 37 18.44 -0.03 -2.89
C MET A 37 17.09 -0.24 -2.17
N LEU A 38 16.01 0.37 -2.66
CA LEU A 38 14.68 0.19 -2.11
C LEU A 38 14.16 -1.24 -2.32
N THR A 39 14.33 -1.78 -3.53
CA THR A 39 13.90 -3.17 -3.83
C THR A 39 14.70 -4.18 -3.03
N LEU A 40 16.02 -3.97 -2.88
CA LEU A 40 16.87 -4.78 -2.02
C LEU A 40 16.44 -4.72 -0.55
N LYS A 41 16.07 -3.54 -0.05
CA LYS A 41 15.55 -3.41 1.32
C LYS A 41 14.31 -4.27 1.54
N TYR A 42 13.30 -4.15 0.68
CA TYR A 42 12.08 -4.95 0.79
C TYR A 42 12.29 -6.44 0.53
N PHE A 43 13.36 -6.81 -0.18
CA PHE A 43 13.74 -8.22 -0.36
C PHE A 43 14.21 -8.87 0.94
N PHE A 44 14.92 -8.12 1.79
CA PHE A 44 15.40 -8.60 3.10
C PHE A 44 14.38 -8.39 4.23
N ASP A 45 13.35 -7.56 4.02
CA ASP A 45 12.26 -7.41 4.98
C ASP A 45 11.42 -8.69 5.09
N ARG A 46 10.78 -8.87 6.26
CA ARG A 46 9.95 -10.05 6.54
C ARG A 46 8.74 -10.07 5.59
N LYS A 47 8.54 -11.20 4.90
CA LYS A 47 7.36 -11.44 4.05
C LYS A 47 6.06 -11.37 4.88
N VAL A 48 5.08 -10.61 4.41
CA VAL A 48 3.75 -10.44 5.04
C VAL A 48 2.72 -11.50 4.60
N THR A 49 3.15 -12.50 3.82
CA THR A 49 2.30 -13.56 3.28
C THR A 49 1.88 -14.56 4.35
N ILE A 50 0.58 -14.78 4.52
CA ILE A 50 0.01 -15.79 5.41
C ILE A 50 -0.12 -17.12 4.64
N ASN A 51 0.25 -18.24 5.25
CA ASN A 51 0.15 -19.56 4.63
C ASN A 51 -1.30 -20.08 4.67
N TYR A 52 -2.11 -19.75 3.66
CA TYR A 52 -3.40 -20.39 3.47
C TYR A 52 -3.19 -21.85 2.97
N PRO A 53 -3.90 -22.87 3.48
CA PRO A 53 -5.14 -22.84 4.29
C PRO A 53 -4.95 -22.81 5.81
N PHE A 54 -3.72 -22.82 6.31
CA PHE A 54 -3.41 -22.99 7.74
C PHE A 54 -3.51 -21.69 8.56
N GLY A 55 -3.25 -20.54 7.94
CA GLY A 55 -3.44 -19.22 8.53
C GLY A 55 -4.54 -18.46 7.79
N LYS A 56 -5.59 -18.03 8.49
CA LYS A 56 -6.61 -17.12 7.97
C LYS A 56 -6.34 -15.71 8.49
N GLY A 57 -6.52 -14.70 7.64
CA GLY A 57 -6.41 -13.30 8.04
C GLY A 57 -7.52 -12.90 9.03
N PRO A 58 -7.35 -11.80 9.77
CA PRO A 58 -8.36 -11.30 10.69
C PRO A 58 -9.63 -10.91 9.92
N LEU A 59 -10.77 -11.48 10.32
CA LEU A 59 -12.06 -11.21 9.71
C LEU A 59 -12.86 -10.29 10.65
N SER A 60 -13.48 -9.24 10.09
CA SER A 60 -14.31 -8.34 10.89
C SER A 60 -15.64 -9.03 11.27
N PRO A 61 -16.27 -8.68 12.41
CA PRO A 61 -17.57 -9.23 12.81
C PRO A 61 -18.69 -8.93 11.80
N CYS A 62 -18.53 -7.86 11.02
CA CYS A 62 -19.45 -7.47 9.94
C CYS A 62 -19.14 -8.15 8.61
N PHE A 63 -18.21 -9.12 8.56
CA PHE A 63 -17.91 -9.83 7.34
C PHE A 63 -19.14 -10.60 6.86
N ARG A 64 -19.57 -10.29 5.65
CA ARG A 64 -20.70 -10.93 4.99
C ARG A 64 -20.18 -12.16 4.26
N GLY A 65 -20.22 -13.30 4.96
CA GLY A 65 -19.93 -14.61 4.38
C GLY A 65 -21.15 -15.21 3.69
N GLU A 66 -21.22 -16.53 3.73
CA GLU A 66 -22.38 -17.27 3.25
C GLU A 66 -23.63 -16.96 4.08
N HIS A 67 -24.78 -16.86 3.41
CA HIS A 67 -26.05 -16.56 4.05
C HIS A 67 -26.63 -17.83 4.67
N ALA A 68 -26.87 -17.83 5.98
CA ALA A 68 -27.51 -18.94 6.69
C ALA A 68 -28.83 -18.50 7.33
N LEU A 69 -29.82 -19.40 7.27
CA LEU A 69 -31.10 -19.21 7.96
C LEU A 69 -30.91 -19.36 9.47
N ARG A 70 -31.46 -18.44 10.25
CA ARG A 70 -31.36 -18.44 11.73
C ARG A 70 -32.57 -19.13 12.35
N GLN A 71 -32.33 -19.96 13.36
CA GLN A 71 -33.36 -20.60 14.20
C GLN A 71 -33.49 -19.88 15.56
N TYR A 72 -34.63 -20.04 16.22
CA TYR A 72 -34.82 -19.75 17.64
C TYR A 72 -34.20 -20.86 18.50
N PRO A 73 -33.89 -20.61 19.80
CA PRO A 73 -33.40 -21.67 20.69
C PRO A 73 -34.39 -22.83 20.92
N THR A 74 -35.66 -22.64 20.56
CA THR A 74 -36.72 -23.67 20.57
C THR A 74 -36.71 -24.57 19.32
N GLY A 75 -35.85 -24.30 18.34
CA GLY A 75 -35.76 -25.04 17.08
C GLY A 75 -36.68 -24.54 15.96
N GLU A 76 -37.59 -23.59 16.25
CA GLU A 76 -38.42 -22.94 15.23
C GLU A 76 -37.59 -21.99 14.34
N GLU A 77 -37.84 -21.97 13.04
CA GLU A 77 -37.17 -21.04 12.12
C GLU A 77 -37.61 -19.59 12.35
N ARG A 78 -36.70 -18.61 12.26
CA ARG A 78 -37.06 -17.18 12.38
C ARG A 78 -37.79 -16.64 11.14
N CYS A 79 -37.71 -17.36 10.03
CA CYS A 79 -38.39 -16.97 8.79
C CYS A 79 -39.86 -17.37 8.86
N ILE A 80 -40.68 -16.44 9.35
CA ILE A 80 -42.11 -16.46 9.12
C ILE A 80 -42.26 -15.93 7.70
N ALA A 81 -42.74 -16.74 6.76
CA ALA A 81 -42.68 -16.58 5.29
C ALA A 81 -43.36 -15.32 4.69
N PHE A 82 -43.23 -14.16 5.33
CA PHE A 82 -43.59 -12.86 4.82
C PHE A 82 -42.56 -12.40 3.78
N VAL A 83 -43.08 -11.84 2.69
CA VAL A 83 -42.45 -11.50 1.40
C VAL A 83 -41.08 -10.77 1.44
N LYS A 84 -40.63 -10.23 2.58
CA LYS A 84 -39.36 -9.49 2.68
C LYS A 84 -38.10 -10.33 2.37
N LEU A 85 -38.10 -11.64 2.57
CA LEU A 85 -36.92 -12.50 2.37
C LEU A 85 -36.84 -13.20 1.01
N TYR A 86 -37.96 -13.34 0.28
CA TYR A 86 -37.98 -14.00 -1.03
C TYR A 86 -37.20 -13.23 -2.12
N ALA A 87 -36.88 -11.95 -1.90
CA ALA A 87 -36.11 -11.14 -2.82
C ALA A 87 -34.61 -11.52 -2.90
N GLN A 88 -33.99 -12.05 -1.83
CA GLN A 88 -32.55 -12.34 -1.85
C GLN A 88 -32.18 -13.64 -2.57
N ARG A 89 -33.08 -14.62 -2.63
CA ARG A 89 -32.79 -15.92 -3.27
C ARG A 89 -32.77 -15.83 -4.82
N LYS A 90 -33.31 -14.75 -5.41
CA LYS A 90 -33.40 -14.58 -6.88
C LYS A 90 -32.23 -13.80 -7.51
N GLN A 91 -31.26 -13.33 -6.72
CA GLN A 91 -30.10 -12.58 -7.22
C GLN A 91 -28.77 -13.37 -7.15
N SER A 92 -28.81 -14.63 -6.72
CA SER A 92 -27.60 -15.47 -6.53
C SER A 92 -27.61 -16.78 -7.34
N GLN A 93 -28.52 -16.90 -8.31
CA GLN A 93 -28.35 -17.79 -9.46
C GLN A 93 -28.07 -16.95 -10.70
#